data_AF-A0A419EYV1-F1
#
_entry.id   AF-A0A419EYV1-F1
#
_cell.length_a   1.000
_cell.length_b   1.000
_cell.length_c   1.000
_cell.angle_alpha   90.00
_cell.angle_beta   90.00
_cell.angle_gamma   90.00
#
_symmetry.space_group_name_H-M   'P 1'
#
loop_
_entity.id
_entity.type
_entity.pdbx_description
1 polymer ?
#
loop_
_entity_poly.entity_id
_entity_poly.type
_entity_poly.pdbx_seq_one_letter_code
_entity_poly.pdbx_strand_id
1 'polypeptide(L)' 'KLKIQDAMNWYSIKIAKENHLELFDFGGAGVPNVDYGPRKYKSKFNGDLKNFGRVYYYHRHKTSKLLENVYRFKKKII' A
#
# COMPACT_ATOMS: atom_id res chain seq x y z
N LYS A 1 26.99 9.87 1.73
CA LYS A 1 27.00 8.51 2.30
C LYS A 1 25.90 7.70 1.63
N LEU A 2 26.24 6.62 0.92
CA LEU A 2 25.24 5.76 0.26
C LEU A 2 24.34 5.14 1.33
N LYS A 3 23.02 5.25 1.18
CA LYS A 3 22.07 4.59 2.09
C LYS A 3 21.78 3.20 1.56
N ILE A 4 21.80 2.20 2.42
CA ILE A 4 21.53 0.79 2.06
C ILE A 4 20.16 0.66 1.36
N GLN A 5 19.16 1.40 1.83
CA GLN A 5 17.82 1.43 1.23
C GLN A 5 17.83 1.86 -0.24
N ASP A 6 18.66 2.86 -0.59
CA ASP A 6 18.78 3.36 -1.96
C ASP A 6 19.44 2.33 -2.86
N ALA A 7 20.50 1.68 -2.37
CA ALA A 7 21.17 0.60 -3.09
C ALA A 7 20.23 -0.60 -3.34
N MET A 8 19.45 -0.99 -2.34
CA MET A 8 18.48 -2.09 -2.46
C MET A 8 17.44 -1.80 -3.54
N ASN A 9 16.77 -0.64 -3.49
CA ASN A 9 15.75 -0.31 -4.48
C ASN A 9 16.33 -0.16 -5.89
N TRP A 10 17.50 0.46 -6.02
CA TRP A 10 18.21 0.54 -7.31
C TRP A 10 18.48 -0.84 -7.89
N TYR A 11 19.01 -1.76 -7.09
CA TYR A 11 19.32 -3.11 -7.53
C TYR A 11 18.04 -3.90 -7.91
N SER A 12 16.96 -3.74 -7.15
CA SER A 12 15.67 -4.36 -7.48
C SER A 12 15.09 -3.85 -8.79
N ILE A 13 15.13 -2.54 -9.04
CA ILE A 13 14.66 -1.93 -10.30
C ILE A 13 15.54 -2.38 -11.47
N LYS A 14 16.86 -2.44 -11.27
CA LYS A 14 17.81 -2.92 -12.27
C LYS A 14 17.49 -4.36 -12.69
N ILE A 15 17.34 -5.27 -11.71
CA ILE A 15 16.96 -6.67 -11.98
C ILE A 15 15.63 -6.73 -12.73
N ALA A 16 14.63 -5.96 -12.32
CA ALA A 16 13.33 -5.94 -12.99
C ALA A 16 13.48 -5.53 -14.48
N LYS A 17 14.30 -4.51 -14.75
CA LYS A 17 14.58 -4.04 -16.11
C LYS A 17 15.35 -5.07 -16.94
N GLU A 18 16.36 -5.72 -16.35
CA GLU A 18 17.15 -6.79 -16.99
C GLU A 18 16.30 -8.01 -17.31
N ASN A 19 15.25 -8.27 -16.53
CA ASN A 19 14.27 -9.33 -16.77
C ASN A 19 13.07 -8.87 -17.62
N HIS A 20 13.19 -7.74 -18.32
CA HIS A 20 12.15 -7.20 -19.20
C HIS A 20 10.79 -6.96 -18.53
N LEU A 21 10.76 -6.71 -17.22
CA LEU A 21 9.54 -6.32 -16.51
C LEU A 21 9.25 -4.84 -16.75
N GLU A 22 7.99 -4.53 -17.03
CA GLU A 22 7.54 -3.17 -17.35
C GLU A 22 7.04 -2.40 -16.12
N LEU A 23 6.70 -3.12 -15.04
CA LEU A 23 6.13 -2.54 -13.83
C LEU A 23 6.96 -2.92 -12.61
N PHE A 24 7.32 -1.90 -11.82
CA PHE A 24 7.92 -2.07 -10.50
C PHE A 24 6.95 -1.59 -9.43
N ASP A 25 6.41 -2.52 -8.64
CA ASP A 25 5.51 -2.22 -7.54
C ASP A 25 6.29 -2.05 -6.23
N PHE A 26 6.33 -0.83 -5.70
CA PHE A 26 6.93 -0.55 -4.40
C PHE A 26 6.08 -1.08 -3.22
N GLY A 27 4.89 -1.61 -3.48
CA GLY A 27 3.91 -2.05 -2.49
C GLY A 27 3.26 -0.90 -1.73
N GLY A 28 2.67 -1.21 -0.58
CA GLY A 28 1.84 -0.28 0.19
C GLY A 28 2.49 1.05 0.54
N ALA A 29 1.70 2.13 0.44
CA ALA A 29 2.09 3.49 0.78
C ALA A 29 1.58 3.94 2.16
N GLY A 30 1.06 3.03 3.00
CA GLY A 30 0.46 3.35 4.30
C GLY A 30 -0.94 3.95 4.20
N VAL A 31 -1.47 4.43 5.34
CA VAL A 31 -2.84 4.99 5.42
C VAL A 31 -2.90 6.35 4.71
N PRO A 32 -3.87 6.58 3.81
CA PRO A 32 -4.06 7.88 3.16
C PRO A 32 -4.12 9.02 4.18
N ASN A 33 -3.58 10.19 3.83
CA ASN A 33 -3.57 11.41 4.66
C ASN A 33 -2.81 11.32 5.99
N VAL A 34 -2.25 10.17 6.35
CA VAL A 34 -1.31 10.03 7.47
C VAL A 34 0.10 10.19 6.95
N ASP A 35 0.92 10.99 7.64
CA ASP A 35 2.33 11.15 7.27
C ASP A 35 3.06 9.80 7.39
N TYR A 36 3.82 9.46 6.36
CA TYR A 36 4.47 8.17 6.27
C TYR A 36 5.78 8.29 5.49
N GLY A 37 6.91 8.17 6.20
CA GLY A 37 8.25 8.28 5.63
C GLY A 37 8.49 7.41 4.39
N PRO A 38 8.11 6.12 4.39
CA PRO A 38 8.26 5.26 3.21
C PRO A 38 7.48 5.75 1.99
N ARG A 39 6.32 6.42 2.15
CA ARG A 39 5.58 7.02 1.03
C ARG A 39 6.39 8.16 0.40
N LYS A 40 6.90 9.08 1.23
CA LYS A 40 7.75 10.20 0.79
C LYS A 40 9.06 9.74 0.14
N TYR A 41 9.56 8.58 0.55
CA TYR A 41 10.71 7.96 -0.08
C TYR A 41 10.37 7.45 -1.49
N LYS A 42 9.31 6.63 -1.61
CA LYS A 42 8.86 6.01 -2.86
C LYS A 42 8.44 7.04 -3.91
N SER A 43 7.86 8.17 -3.51
CA SER A 43 7.43 9.22 -4.45
C SER A 43 8.58 9.86 -5.24
N LYS A 44 9.83 9.71 -4.79
CA LYS A 44 11.02 10.23 -5.50
C LYS A 44 11.33 9.47 -6.80
N PHE A 45 10.76 8.28 -6.96
CA PHE A 45 10.96 7.43 -8.15
C PHE A 45 9.96 7.74 -9.27
N ASN A 46 9.16 8.80 -9.12
CA ASN A 46 8.23 9.30 -10.14
C ASN A 46 7.19 8.26 -10.62
N GLY A 47 6.85 7.29 -9.76
CA GLY A 47 5.80 6.31 -10.01
C GLY A 47 4.42 6.80 -9.60
N ASP A 48 3.39 6.08 -10.05
CA ASP A 48 2.00 6.42 -9.76
C ASP A 48 1.56 5.94 -8.37
N LEU A 49 0.99 6.84 -7.57
CA LEU A 49 0.26 6.46 -6.36
C LEU A 49 -1.14 5.95 -6.74
N LYS A 50 -1.35 4.63 -6.73
CA LYS A 50 -2.67 4.03 -6.98
C LYS A 50 -3.38 3.69 -5.66
N ASN A 51 -4.68 3.95 -5.59
CA ASN A 51 -5.55 3.50 -4.50
C ASN A 51 -6.84 2.91 -5.10
N PHE A 52 -6.87 1.59 -5.25
CA PHE A 52 -8.03 0.87 -5.81
C PHE A 52 -9.17 0.68 -4.80
N GLY A 53 -9.00 1.12 -3.55
CA GLY A 53 -9.98 0.94 -2.49
C GLY A 53 -10.11 -0.52 -2.04
N ARG A 54 -11.28 -0.87 -1.50
CA ARG A 54 -11.62 -2.23 -1.10
C ARG A 54 -12.98 -2.60 -1.69
N VAL A 55 -13.03 -3.75 -2.34
CA VAL A 55 -14.28 -4.33 -2.83
C VAL A 55 -14.80 -5.31 -1.78
N TYR A 56 -16.07 -5.18 -1.42
CA TYR A 56 -16.74 -6.06 -0.47
C TYR A 56 -17.85 -6.82 -1.16
N TYR A 57 -17.89 -8.13 -0.98
CA TYR A 57 -18.98 -8.99 -1.40
C TYR A 57 -19.64 -9.61 -0.17
N TYR A 58 -20.95 -9.42 -0.05
CA TYR A 58 -21.71 -9.84 1.13
C TYR A 58 -22.69 -10.97 0.79
N HIS A 59 -22.34 -12.21 1.13
CA HIS A 59 -23.24 -13.37 0.97
C HIS A 59 -24.54 -13.23 1.76
N ARG A 60 -24.46 -12.70 3.00
CA ARG A 60 -25.61 -12.41 3.85
C ARG A 60 -25.56 -10.98 4.34
N HIS A 61 -26.04 -10.08 3.48
CA HIS A 61 -25.91 -8.63 3.63
C HIS A 61 -26.21 -8.10 5.05
N LYS A 62 -27.33 -8.51 5.65
CA LYS A 62 -27.74 -8.03 6.99
C LYS A 62 -26.75 -8.43 8.08
N THR A 63 -26.34 -9.69 8.11
CA THR A 63 -25.45 -10.24 9.16
C THR A 63 -24.04 -9.68 9.02
N SER A 64 -23.52 -9.60 7.79
CA SER A 64 -22.20 -8.99 7.54
C SER A 64 -22.16 -7.52 7.92
N LYS A 65 -23.21 -6.75 7.59
CA LYS A 65 -23.31 -5.33 7.94
C LYS A 65 -23.41 -5.11 9.46
N LEU A 66 -24.13 -5.99 10.17
CA LEU A 66 -24.18 -5.96 11.64
C LEU A 66 -22.79 -6.17 12.25
N LEU A 67 -22.08 -7.21 11.82
CA LEU A 67 -20.73 -7.51 12.33
C LEU A 67 -19.73 -6.40 12.02
N GLU A 68 -19.82 -5.80 10.83
CA GLU A 68 -18.96 -4.68 10.46
C GLU A 68 -19.22 -3.45 11.34
N ASN A 69 -20.49 -3.15 11.64
CA ASN A 69 -20.85 -2.08 12.56
C ASN A 69 -20.34 -2.33 13.99
N VAL A 70 -20.49 -3.56 14.49
CA VAL A 70 -19.97 -3.97 15.81
C VAL A 70 -18.45 -3.82 15.87
N TYR A 71 -17.73 -4.26 14.83
CA TYR A 71 -16.28 -4.11 14.74
C TYR A 71 -15.85 -2.63 14.71
N ARG A 72 -16.50 -1.81 13.87
CA ARG A 72 -16.24 -0.36 13.77
C ARG A 72 -16.47 0.35 15.11
N PHE A 73 -17.52 -0.02 15.83
CA PHE A 73 -17.82 0.51 17.16
C PHE A 73 -16.76 0.13 18.17
N LYS A 74 -16.39 -1.16 18.25
CA LYS A 74 -15.35 -1.66 19.15
C LYS A 74 -14.00 -0.96 18.91
N LYS A 75 -13.60 -0.78 17.64
CA LYS A 75 -12.37 -0.08 17.24
C LYS A 75 -12.37 1.42 17.56
N LYS A 76 -13.54 2.04 17.79
CA LYS A 76 -13.64 3.46 18.16
C LYS A 76 -13.53 3.65 19.68
N ILE A 77 -13.92 2.64 20.47
CA ILE A 77 -13.91 2.68 21.93
C ILE A 77 -12.58 2.20 22.51
N ILE A 78 -11.97 1.20 21.85
CA ILE A 78 -10.64 0.65 22.19
C ILE A 78 -9.62 1.25 21.22
#